data_AF-A0A537TPC9-F1
#
_entry.id   AF-A0A537TPC9-F1
#
_cell.length_a   1.000
_cell.length_b   1.000
_cell.length_c   1.000
_cell.angle_alpha   90.00
_cell.angle_beta   90.00
_cell.angle_gamma   90.00
#
_symmetry.space_group_name_H-M   'P 1'
#
loop_
_entity.id
_entity.type
_entity.pdbx_description
1 polymer ?
#
loop_
_entity_poly.entity_id
_entity_poly.type
_entity_poly.pdbx_seq_one_letter_code
_entity_poly.pdbx_strand_id
1 'polypeptide(L)'
;MELVERQLDLFEQEHAGLIGDSQAALRAYDDAPREEAEERYGDFLDLVETGQDELVEIREAYAHSLDEDAAAEYRDVFNRLVRKRLPRFGLELD
;
A
#
# COMPACT_ATOMS: atom_id res chain seq x y z
N MET A 1 -8.42 4.86 -15.42
CA MET A 1 -7.15 4.58 -16.13
C MET A 1 -6.93 3.10 -15.99
N GLU A 2 -7.36 2.33 -17.00
CA GLU A 2 -7.58 0.88 -16.89
C GLU A 2 -6.32 0.10 -16.48
N LEU A 3 -5.13 0.59 -16.85
CA LEU A 3 -3.87 -0.03 -16.49
C LEU A 3 -3.64 -0.07 -14.97
N VAL A 4 -3.74 1.07 -14.30
CA VAL A 4 -3.49 1.15 -12.85
C VAL A 4 -4.52 0.36 -12.09
N GLU A 5 -5.76 0.34 -12.54
CA GLU A 5 -6.79 -0.51 -11.94
C GLU A 5 -6.38 -1.98 -11.98
N ARG A 6 -5.88 -2.47 -13.13
CA ARG A 6 -5.37 -3.84 -13.27
C ARG A 6 -4.10 -4.11 -12.45
N GLN A 7 -3.17 -3.15 -12.35
CA GLN A 7 -1.98 -3.28 -11.51
C GLN A 7 -2.36 -3.43 -10.04
N LEU A 8 -3.32 -2.63 -9.57
CA LEU A 8 -3.83 -2.74 -8.21
C LEU A 8 -4.64 -4.02 -8.00
N ASP A 9 -5.40 -4.48 -9.00
CA ASP A 9 -6.09 -5.78 -8.94
C ASP A 9 -5.09 -6.94 -8.80
N LEU A 10 -3.94 -6.85 -9.48
CA LEU A 10 -2.88 -7.85 -9.37
C LEU A 10 -2.22 -7.80 -7.98
N PHE A 11 -1.88 -6.60 -7.50
CA PHE A 11 -1.33 -6.41 -6.15
C PHE A 11 -2.27 -7.00 -5.09
N GLU A 12 -3.57 -6.70 -5.16
CA GLU A 12 -4.56 -7.23 -4.21
C GLU A 12 -4.66 -8.75 -4.24
N GLN A 13 -4.44 -9.39 -5.39
CA GLN A 13 -4.45 -10.84 -5.53
C GLN A 13 -3.16 -11.49 -5.01
N GLU A 14 -1.99 -10.96 -5.41
CA GLU A 14 -0.69 -11.54 -5.06
C GLU A 14 -0.32 -11.28 -3.60
N HIS A 15 -0.70 -10.12 -3.07
CA HIS A 15 -0.41 -9.69 -1.70
C HIS A 15 -1.65 -9.80 -0.77
N ALA A 16 -2.64 -10.64 -1.13
CA ALA A 16 -3.84 -10.86 -0.32
C ALA A 16 -3.51 -11.25 1.13
N GLY A 17 -2.42 -12.02 1.32
CA GLY A 17 -1.89 -12.39 2.64
C GLY A 17 -1.46 -11.16 3.45
N LEU A 18 -0.56 -10.33 2.91
CA LEU A 18 -0.10 -9.09 3.54
C LEU A 18 -1.27 -8.13 3.87
N ILE A 19 -2.23 -8.01 2.96
CA ILE A 19 -3.44 -7.20 3.17
C ILE A 19 -4.29 -7.77 4.31
N GLY A 20 -4.37 -9.09 4.43
CA GLY A 20 -5.05 -9.77 5.54
C GLY A 20 -4.31 -9.61 6.86
N ASP A 21 -2.99 -9.77 6.85
CA ASP A 21 -2.13 -9.69 8.01
C ASP A 21 -2.10 -8.27 8.58
N SER A 22 -1.99 -7.24 7.74
CA SER A 22 -2.10 -5.83 8.20
C SER A 22 -3.44 -5.54 8.87
N GLN A 23 -4.54 -6.14 8.40
CA GLN A 23 -5.85 -6.00 9.05
C GLN A 23 -5.92 -6.77 10.36
N ALA A 24 -5.29 -7.94 10.44
CA ALA A 24 -5.23 -8.73 11.66
C ALA A 24 -4.37 -8.03 12.72
N ALA A 25 -3.22 -7.47 12.34
CA ALA A 25 -2.34 -6.71 13.22
C ALA A 25 -3.03 -5.46 13.77
N LEU A 26 -3.76 -4.71 12.94
CA LEU A 26 -4.53 -3.56 13.41
C LEU A 26 -5.60 -3.96 14.44
N ARG A 27 -6.34 -5.05 14.18
CA ARG A 27 -7.30 -5.57 15.16
C ARG A 27 -6.63 -6.02 16.45
N ALA A 28 -5.47 -6.68 16.34
CA ALA A 28 -4.70 -7.12 17.50
C ALA A 28 -4.16 -5.95 18.32
N TYR A 29 -3.86 -4.81 17.67
CA TYR A 29 -3.56 -3.54 18.33
C TYR A 29 -4.80 -2.96 19.03
N ASP A 30 -5.93 -2.87 18.34
CA ASP A 30 -7.18 -2.32 18.89
C ASP A 30 -7.66 -3.10 20.13
N ASP A 31 -7.43 -4.41 20.17
CA ASP A 31 -7.80 -5.31 21.26
C ASP A 31 -6.72 -5.41 22.37
N ALA A 32 -5.52 -4.85 22.16
CA ALA A 32 -4.40 -5.01 23.08
C ALA A 32 -4.56 -4.21 24.38
N PRO A 33 -4.07 -4.73 25.53
CA PRO A 33 -3.90 -3.92 26.72
C PRO A 33 -2.86 -2.82 26.46
N ARG A 34 -2.91 -1.75 27.25
CA ARG A 34 -2.08 -0.55 27.05
C ARG A 34 -0.58 -0.86 27.04
N GLU A 35 -0.16 -1.84 27.81
CA GLU A 35 1.23 -2.27 27.93
C GLU A 35 1.77 -2.96 26.66
N GLU A 36 0.90 -3.57 25.86
CA GLU A 36 1.25 -4.27 24.61
C GLU A 36 0.93 -3.43 23.36
N ALA A 37 0.12 -2.37 23.51
CA ALA A 37 -0.37 -1.57 22.39
C ALA A 37 0.76 -0.95 21.53
N GLU A 38 1.88 -0.56 22.13
CA GLU A 38 3.01 -0.01 21.37
C GLU A 38 3.67 -1.06 20.46
N GLU A 39 3.93 -2.26 21.00
CA GLU A 39 4.49 -3.38 20.24
C GLU A 39 3.58 -3.79 19.08
N ARG A 40 2.27 -3.95 19.35
CA ARG A 40 1.29 -4.34 18.33
C ARG A 40 1.09 -3.28 17.25
N TYR A 41 1.21 -2.01 17.63
CA TYR A 41 1.17 -0.93 16.64
C TYR A 41 2.43 -0.95 15.76
N GLY A 42 3.59 -1.26 16.32
CA GLY A 42 4.83 -1.51 15.57
C GLY A 42 4.65 -2.63 14.54
N ASP A 43 4.14 -3.80 14.96
CA ASP A 43 3.86 -4.92 14.05
C ASP A 43 2.93 -4.52 12.89
N PHE A 44 1.93 -3.69 13.18
CA PHE A 44 1.03 -3.16 12.16
C PHE A 44 1.74 -2.20 11.20
N LEU A 45 2.58 -1.29 11.71
CA LEU A 45 3.32 -0.33 10.90
C LEU A 45 4.29 -1.03 9.95
N ASP A 46 5.03 -2.05 10.42
CA ASP A 46 5.97 -2.81 9.58
C ASP A 46 5.27 -3.47 8.38
N LEU A 47 4.04 -3.97 8.58
CA LEU A 47 3.22 -4.53 7.51
C LEU A 47 2.69 -3.45 6.54
N VAL A 48 2.39 -2.26 7.05
CA VAL A 48 1.99 -1.11 6.23
C VAL A 48 3.15 -0.63 5.37
N GLU A 49 4.34 -0.48 5.95
CA GLU A 49 5.57 -0.09 5.25
C GLU A 49 5.92 -1.10 4.15
N THR A 50 5.86 -2.40 4.48
CA THR A 50 6.08 -3.47 3.49
C THR A 50 5.10 -3.35 2.30
N GLY A 51 3.82 -3.10 2.56
CA GLY A 51 2.81 -2.93 1.49
C GLY A 51 3.02 -1.64 0.69
N GLN A 52 3.52 -0.59 1.31
CA GLN A 52 3.87 0.67 0.65
C GLN A 52 5.05 0.51 -0.30
N ASP A 53 6.11 -0.14 0.15
CA ASP A 53 7.32 -0.37 -0.65
C ASP A 53 7.02 -1.16 -1.92
N GLU A 54 6.23 -2.23 -1.80
CA GLU A 54 5.79 -3.03 -2.96
C GLU A 54 4.97 -2.19 -3.97
N LEU A 55 4.07 -1.34 -3.48
CA LEU A 55 3.28 -0.44 -4.34
C LEU A 55 4.16 0.61 -5.02
N VAL A 56 5.16 1.15 -4.31
CA VAL A 56 6.14 2.08 -4.88
C VAL A 56 6.98 1.38 -5.93
N GLU A 57 7.43 0.14 -5.70
CA GLU A 57 8.20 -0.64 -6.67
C GLU A 57 7.40 -0.88 -7.95
N ILE A 58 6.14 -1.33 -7.83
CA ILE A 58 5.24 -1.53 -8.99
C ILE A 58 5.05 -0.21 -9.76
N ARG A 59 4.86 0.91 -9.04
CA ARG A 59 4.69 2.23 -9.62
C ARG A 59 5.94 2.66 -10.38
N GLU A 60 7.09 2.67 -9.73
CA GLU A 60 8.33 3.17 -10.31
C GLU A 60 8.85 2.28 -11.45
N ALA A 61 8.69 0.95 -11.35
CA ALA A 61 9.08 0.03 -12.41
C ALA A 61 8.36 0.34 -13.73
N TYR A 62 7.05 0.65 -13.68
CA TYR A 62 6.31 1.04 -14.88
C TYR A 62 6.62 2.49 -15.29
N ALA A 63 6.67 3.42 -14.34
CA ALA A 63 6.95 4.84 -14.62
C ALA A 63 8.29 5.04 -15.33
N HIS A 64 9.31 4.22 -15.03
CA HIS A 64 10.61 4.25 -15.69
C HIS A 64 10.57 3.91 -17.19
N SER A 65 9.50 3.26 -17.66
CA SER A 65 9.31 2.95 -19.07
C SER A 65 8.67 4.09 -19.88
N LEU A 66 8.21 5.15 -19.20
CA LEU A 66 7.51 6.29 -19.78
C LEU A 66 8.44 7.49 -19.95
N ASP A 67 8.03 8.46 -20.77
CA ASP A 67 8.60 9.79 -20.73
C ASP A 67 8.23 10.52 -19.43
N GLU A 68 8.94 11.61 -19.12
CA GLU A 68 8.83 12.32 -17.84
C GLU A 68 7.41 12.85 -17.55
N ASP A 69 6.75 13.43 -18.57
CA ASP A 69 5.40 13.98 -18.44
C ASP A 69 4.37 12.84 -18.22
N ALA A 70 4.45 11.78 -19.02
CA ALA A 70 3.57 10.61 -18.86
C ALA A 70 3.81 9.87 -17.53
N ALA A 71 5.06 9.80 -17.07
CA ALA A 71 5.42 9.21 -15.79
C ALA A 71 4.81 9.99 -14.61
N ALA A 72 4.84 11.33 -14.68
CA ALA A 72 4.23 12.18 -13.65
C ALA A 72 2.70 11.97 -13.58
N GLU A 73 2.01 12.01 -14.73
CA GLU A 73 0.55 11.76 -14.78
C GLU A 73 0.20 10.36 -14.27
N TYR A 74 0.99 9.35 -14.66
CA TYR A 74 0.81 7.98 -14.18
C TYR A 74 0.95 7.87 -12.66
N ARG A 75 2.01 8.45 -12.06
CA ARG A 75 2.23 8.44 -10.61
C ARG A 75 1.07 9.07 -9.86
N ASP A 76 0.57 10.22 -10.33
CA ASP A 76 -0.55 10.93 -9.72
C ASP A 76 -1.82 10.07 -9.69
N VAL A 77 -2.14 9.41 -10.81
CA VAL A 77 -3.30 8.53 -10.90
C VAL A 77 -3.11 7.27 -10.06
N PHE A 78 -1.90 6.68 -10.05
CA PHE A 78 -1.56 5.54 -9.21
C PHE A 78 -1.77 5.85 -7.73
N ASN A 79 -1.13 6.91 -7.23
CA ASN A 79 -1.20 7.30 -5.82
C ASN A 79 -2.64 7.65 -5.42
N ARG A 80 -3.42 8.29 -6.31
CA ARG A 80 -4.84 8.56 -6.06
C ARG A 80 -5.65 7.28 -5.92
N LEU A 81 -5.41 6.28 -6.78
CA LEU A 81 -6.15 5.03 -6.75
C LEU A 81 -5.75 4.14 -5.56
N VAL A 82 -4.46 4.13 -5.17
CA VAL A 82 -4.03 3.48 -3.93
C VAL A 82 -4.75 4.09 -2.73
N ARG A 83 -4.71 5.41 -2.55
CA ARG A 83 -5.40 6.09 -1.44
C ARG A 83 -6.90 5.79 -1.39
N LYS A 84 -7.53 5.54 -2.56
CA LYS A 84 -8.95 5.21 -2.65
C LYS A 84 -9.26 3.74 -2.29
N ARG A 85 -8.49 2.79 -2.81
CA ARG A 85 -8.76 1.34 -2.68
C ARG A 85 -8.11 0.72 -1.46
N LEU A 86 -6.90 1.17 -1.17
CA LEU A 86 -5.96 0.63 -0.21
C LEU A 86 -5.50 1.74 0.74
N PRO A 87 -6.43 2.42 1.44
CA PRO A 87 -6.15 3.68 2.13
C PRO A 87 -5.01 3.59 3.16
N ARG A 88 -4.82 2.42 3.77
CA ARG A 88 -3.78 2.17 4.79
C ARG A 88 -2.36 2.27 4.21
N PHE A 89 -2.16 1.72 3.01
CA PHE A 89 -0.89 1.80 2.27
C PHE A 89 -0.76 3.11 1.47
N GLY A 90 -1.80 3.95 1.44
CA GLY A 90 -1.77 5.19 0.67
C GLY A 90 -1.33 6.43 1.46
N LEU A 91 -1.12 6.30 2.78
CA LEU A 91 -0.97 7.45 3.67
C LEU A 91 0.31 8.26 3.39
N GLU A 92 1.42 7.58 3.10
CA GLU A 92 2.73 8.21 2.88
C GLU A 92 3.20 8.15 1.43
N LEU A 93 2.34 7.73 0.51
CA LEU A 93 2.67 7.84 -0.92
C LEU A 93 2.64 9.31 -1.31
N ASP A 94 3.69 9.80 -1.96
CA ASP A 94 3.74 11.09 -2.65
C ASP A 94 3.60 10.90 -4.16
#